data_AF-A0A0C9QI49-F1
#
_entry.id   AF-A0A0C9QI49-F1
#
_cell.length_a   1.000
_cell.length_b   1.000
_cell.length_c   1.000
_cell.angle_alpha   90.00
_cell.angle_beta   90.00
_cell.angle_gamma   90.00
#
_symmetry.space_group_name_H-M   'P 1'
#
loop_
_entity.id
_entity.type
_entity.pdbx_description
1 polymer ?
#
loop_
_entity_poly.entity_id
_entity_poly.type
_entity_poly.pdbx_seq_one_letter_code
_entity_poly.pdbx_strand_id
1 'polypeptide(L)'
;KFDVFRKQPARKKSASNYIYRNVQNDDIMGNAYARAIKPDVMPGPDCVPTFDPMLGFESRKERVMIATVEEMESAKLPLEDRDYCAHKLLKYRACRADTFPFVYKCHHEKHDYLTCEYEDYVLRMKEFERERRLRERQKQIEKQGA
;
A
#
# COMPACT_ATOMS: atom_id res chain seq x y z
N LYS A 1 -29.87 -10.31 -32.49
CA LYS A 1 -28.95 -11.20 -31.75
C LYS A 1 -28.46 -10.40 -30.55
N PHE A 2 -28.90 -10.82 -29.37
CA PHE A 2 -28.95 -10.03 -28.14
C PHE A 2 -27.57 -9.77 -27.53
N ASP A 3 -27.36 -8.52 -27.13
CA ASP A 3 -26.28 -8.06 -26.27
C ASP A 3 -26.31 -8.79 -24.92
N VAL A 4 -25.22 -9.48 -24.57
CA VAL A 4 -24.99 -10.00 -23.22
C VAL A 4 -23.62 -9.54 -22.73
N PHE A 5 -23.42 -8.22 -22.69
CA PHE A 5 -22.43 -7.62 -21.80
C PHE A 5 -23.11 -7.38 -20.46
N ARG A 6 -23.05 -8.38 -19.57
CA ARG A 6 -23.37 -8.17 -18.15
C ARG A 6 -22.38 -7.15 -17.60
N LYS A 7 -22.81 -5.88 -17.52
CA LYS A 7 -22.25 -4.89 -16.62
C LYS A 7 -22.28 -5.47 -15.21
N GLN A 8 -21.16 -5.96 -14.71
CA GLN A 8 -21.01 -6.20 -13.29
C GLN A 8 -21.12 -4.85 -12.58
N PRO A 9 -21.97 -4.70 -11.56
CA PRO A 9 -22.06 -3.46 -10.82
C PRO A 9 -20.72 -3.22 -10.11
N ALA A 10 -20.05 -2.13 -10.47
CA ALA A 10 -18.88 -1.62 -9.78
C ALA A 10 -19.25 -1.43 -8.31
N ARG A 11 -18.80 -2.35 -7.45
CA ARG A 11 -18.86 -2.19 -6.00
C ARG A 11 -17.98 -0.97 -5.71
N LYS A 12 -18.62 0.17 -5.43
CA LYS A 12 -17.95 1.42 -5.04
C LYS A 12 -17.14 1.14 -3.77
N LYS A 13 -15.91 0.64 -3.93
CA LYS A 13 -14.89 0.65 -2.89
C LYS A 13 -14.56 2.13 -2.74
N SER A 14 -15.12 2.75 -1.72
CA SER A 14 -14.76 4.11 -1.31
C SER A 14 -13.24 4.25 -1.35
N ALA A 15 -12.76 5.34 -1.94
CA ALA A 15 -11.34 5.68 -2.09
C ALA A 15 -10.55 5.69 -0.76
N SER A 16 -11.26 5.64 0.37
CA SER A 16 -10.71 5.46 1.72
C SER A 16 -10.05 4.10 1.97
N ASN A 17 -10.25 3.10 1.11
CA ASN A 17 -9.75 1.73 1.32
C ASN A 17 -8.41 1.42 0.61
N TYR A 18 -7.68 2.43 0.15
CA TYR A 18 -6.42 2.24 -0.61
C TYR A 18 -5.15 2.28 0.24
N ILE A 19 -5.23 2.53 1.55
CA ILE A 19 -4.05 2.51 2.42
C ILE A 19 -3.63 1.06 2.75
N TYR A 20 -4.56 0.09 2.69
CA TYR A 20 -4.33 -1.31 3.01
C TYR A 20 -5.01 -2.26 2.00
N ARG A 21 -4.64 -2.17 0.72
CA ARG A 21 -5.00 -3.21 -0.24
C ARG A 21 -3.81 -3.54 -1.11
N ASN A 22 -2.96 -4.39 -0.54
CA ASN A 22 -2.23 -5.51 -1.16
C ASN A 22 -1.56 -6.30 -0.02
N VAL A 23 -2.40 -6.74 0.93
CA VAL A 23 -2.06 -7.72 1.97
C VAL A 23 -3.22 -8.72 1.99
N GLN A 24 -3.51 -9.33 0.85
CA GLN A 24 -4.06 -10.68 0.93
C GLN A 24 -2.84 -11.58 1.05
N ASN A 25 -2.75 -12.23 2.20
CA ASN A 25 -1.69 -13.08 2.70
C ASN A 25 -0.68 -12.31 3.56
N ASP A 26 -1.03 -12.18 4.85
CA ASP A 26 -0.23 -12.89 5.85
C ASP A 26 1.25 -12.51 5.99
N ASP A 27 1.71 -11.27 5.81
CA ASP A 27 3.13 -10.94 6.00
C ASP A 27 3.45 -9.55 6.59
N ILE A 28 2.52 -8.98 7.38
CA ILE A 28 2.92 -8.14 8.53
C ILE A 28 2.96 -9.07 9.77
N MET A 29 3.65 -10.20 9.59
CA MET A 29 3.64 -11.38 10.44
C MET A 29 4.37 -11.18 11.77
N GLY A 30 3.76 -11.73 12.82
CA GLY A 30 4.44 -12.04 14.08
C GLY A 30 3.96 -11.22 15.29
N ASN A 31 3.11 -10.22 15.09
CA ASN A 31 2.65 -9.37 16.20
C ASN A 31 1.38 -9.87 16.90
N ALA A 32 0.84 -11.03 16.49
CA ALA A 32 -0.32 -11.63 17.16
C ALA A 32 -0.08 -11.80 18.66
N TYR A 33 1.12 -12.24 19.04
CA TYR A 33 1.53 -12.38 20.43
C TYR A 33 1.59 -11.03 21.18
N ALA A 34 2.24 -10.02 20.60
CA ALA A 34 2.37 -8.74 21.27
C ALA A 34 1.05 -7.94 21.29
N ARG A 35 0.14 -8.17 20.33
CA ARG A 35 -1.26 -7.71 20.42
C ARG A 35 -2.04 -8.45 21.51
N ALA A 36 -1.84 -9.75 21.68
CA ALA A 36 -2.49 -10.53 22.74
C ALA A 36 -2.06 -10.04 24.14
N ILE A 37 -0.80 -9.65 24.32
CA ILE A 37 -0.29 -9.14 25.60
C ILE A 37 -0.67 -7.66 25.82
N LYS A 38 -0.59 -6.84 24.77
CA LYS A 38 -0.80 -5.39 24.85
C LYS A 38 -1.81 -4.92 23.80
N PRO A 39 -3.11 -5.20 23.98
CA PRO A 39 -4.13 -4.85 22.99
C PRO A 39 -4.29 -3.33 22.82
N ASP A 40 -4.09 -2.55 23.89
CA ASP A 40 -4.32 -1.09 23.86
C ASP A 40 -3.32 -0.34 22.96
N VAL A 41 -2.07 -0.80 22.95
CA VAL A 41 -0.96 -0.12 22.27
C VAL A 41 -0.81 -0.62 20.85
N MET A 42 -1.07 -1.92 20.61
CA MET A 42 -0.73 -2.55 19.35
C MET A 42 -1.82 -2.33 18.30
N PRO A 43 -1.52 -1.71 17.15
CA PRO A 43 -2.47 -1.60 16.05
C PRO A 43 -2.77 -2.96 15.41
N GLY A 44 -4.01 -3.14 14.96
CA GLY A 44 -4.42 -4.32 14.21
C GLY A 44 -4.15 -4.17 12.70
N PRO A 45 -4.25 -5.25 11.90
CA PRO A 45 -4.07 -5.16 10.45
C PRO A 45 -5.08 -4.23 9.76
N ASP A 46 -6.31 -4.18 10.28
CA ASP A 46 -7.41 -3.40 9.71
C ASP A 46 -7.55 -1.99 10.34
N CYS A 47 -6.60 -1.56 11.19
CA CYS A 47 -6.76 -0.27 11.84
C CYS A 47 -6.41 0.88 10.88
N VAL A 48 -7.32 1.85 10.83
CA VAL A 48 -7.07 3.13 10.17
C VAL A 48 -6.21 3.99 11.11
N PRO A 49 -5.24 4.77 10.60
CA PRO A 49 -4.46 5.68 11.43
C PRO A 49 -5.34 6.60 12.27
N THR A 50 -5.20 6.54 13.59
CA THR A 50 -6.04 7.31 14.54
C THR A 50 -5.52 8.74 14.75
N PHE A 51 -4.20 8.93 14.65
CA PHE A 51 -3.55 10.23 14.89
C PHE A 51 -3.40 11.04 13.60
N ASP A 52 -3.48 12.37 13.73
CA ASP A 52 -3.25 13.31 12.64
C ASP A 52 -1.90 13.02 11.92
N PRO A 53 -1.91 12.87 10.58
CA PRO A 53 -0.72 12.75 9.73
C PRO A 53 0.36 13.81 9.95
N MET A 54 0.00 15.02 10.41
CA MET A 54 0.92 16.15 10.62
C MET A 54 1.53 16.19 12.02
N LEU A 55 0.96 15.45 12.99
CA LEU A 55 1.44 15.45 14.37
C LEU A 55 2.90 14.97 14.46
N GLY A 56 3.79 15.88 14.90
CA GLY A 56 5.22 15.61 15.08
C GLY A 56 6.08 15.76 13.83
N PHE A 57 5.55 16.33 12.74
CA PHE A 57 6.33 16.70 11.55
C PHE A 57 6.26 18.20 11.31
N GLU A 58 7.40 18.84 11.07
CA GLU A 58 7.46 20.27 10.71
C GLU A 58 6.97 20.51 9.27
N SER A 59 7.36 19.63 8.33
CA SER A 59 6.87 19.65 6.95
C SER A 59 6.86 18.23 6.35
N ARG A 60 5.67 17.68 6.09
CA ARG A 60 5.51 16.36 5.43
C ARG A 60 5.28 16.56 3.93
N LYS A 61 6.08 15.89 3.09
CA LYS A 61 5.85 15.86 1.64
C LYS A 61 4.80 14.82 1.29
N GLU A 62 3.85 15.19 0.44
CA GLU A 62 2.86 14.26 -0.10
C GLU A 62 3.49 13.36 -1.16
N ARG A 63 2.97 12.14 -1.30
CA ARG A 63 3.39 11.22 -2.36
C ARG A 63 2.71 11.62 -3.66
N VAL A 64 3.48 11.75 -4.72
CA VAL A 64 2.96 12.12 -6.05
C VAL A 64 2.82 10.86 -6.90
N MET A 65 1.64 10.63 -7.44
CA MET A 65 1.41 9.61 -8.46
C MET A 65 2.01 10.09 -9.78
N ILE A 66 2.96 9.31 -10.33
CA ILE A 66 3.61 9.65 -11.61
C ILE A 66 2.79 9.13 -12.81
N ALA A 67 2.18 7.95 -12.68
CA ALA A 67 1.37 7.36 -13.74
C ALA A 67 -0.02 8.00 -13.80
N THR A 68 -0.50 8.27 -15.02
CA THR A 68 -1.86 8.76 -15.22
C THR A 68 -2.88 7.62 -15.14
N VAL A 69 -4.13 7.94 -14.82
CA VAL A 69 -5.21 6.94 -14.71
C VAL A 69 -5.48 6.28 -16.06
N GLU A 70 -5.45 7.05 -17.15
CA GLU A 70 -5.69 6.58 -18.51
C GLU A 70 -4.63 5.57 -18.97
N GLU A 71 -3.35 5.80 -18.63
CA GLU A 71 -2.25 4.85 -18.89
C GLU A 71 -2.46 3.52 -18.14
N MET A 72 -2.90 3.57 -16.88
CA MET A 72 -3.16 2.36 -16.09
C MET A 72 -4.36 1.55 -16.61
N GLU A 73 -5.40 2.24 -17.10
CA GLU A 73 -6.58 1.61 -17.68
C GLU A 73 -6.30 1.00 -19.05
N SER A 74 -5.57 1.70 -19.92
CA SER A 74 -5.18 1.20 -21.24
C SER A 74 -4.30 -0.05 -21.14
N ALA A 75 -3.40 -0.10 -20.15
CA ALA A 75 -2.57 -1.26 -19.84
C ALA A 75 -3.33 -2.41 -19.14
N LYS A 76 -4.63 -2.23 -18.86
CA LYS A 76 -5.50 -3.20 -18.17
C LYS A 76 -4.89 -3.71 -16.86
N LEU A 77 -4.36 -2.80 -16.05
CA LEU A 77 -3.84 -3.15 -14.72
C LEU A 77 -4.99 -3.59 -13.80
N PRO A 78 -4.83 -4.69 -13.03
CA PRO A 78 -5.77 -5.03 -11.96
C PRO A 78 -5.76 -3.92 -10.91
N LEU A 79 -6.84 -3.80 -10.12
CA LEU A 79 -6.97 -2.73 -9.13
C LEU A 79 -5.92 -2.79 -8.01
N GLU A 80 -5.34 -3.97 -7.82
CA GLU A 80 -4.28 -4.25 -6.85
C GLU A 80 -2.99 -3.58 -7.30
N ASP A 81 -2.55 -3.78 -8.55
CA ASP A 81 -1.29 -3.21 -9.06
C ASP A 81 -1.33 -1.69 -9.35
N ARG A 82 -2.42 -0.98 -9.02
CA ARG A 82 -2.60 0.47 -9.28
C ARG A 82 -2.06 1.34 -8.14
N ASP A 83 -0.85 1.05 -7.70
CA ASP A 83 -0.15 1.75 -6.62
C ASP A 83 0.75 2.89 -7.15
N TYR A 84 1.39 3.65 -6.26
CA TYR A 84 2.37 4.70 -6.62
C TYR A 84 3.49 4.17 -7.54
N CYS A 85 3.79 2.87 -7.42
CA CYS A 85 4.80 2.19 -8.21
C CYS A 85 4.37 1.79 -9.65
N ALA A 86 3.11 2.00 -10.04
CA ALA A 86 2.55 1.52 -11.32
C ALA A 86 3.35 1.98 -12.56
N HIS A 87 3.98 3.15 -12.51
CA HIS A 87 4.82 3.68 -13.59
C HIS A 87 6.00 2.77 -13.94
N LYS A 88 6.58 2.04 -12.97
CA LYS A 88 7.66 1.07 -13.22
C LYS A 88 7.11 -0.25 -13.74
N LEU A 89 5.94 -0.67 -13.29
CA LEU A 89 5.27 -1.86 -13.77
C LEU A 89 4.93 -1.77 -15.27
N LEU A 90 4.49 -0.60 -15.71
CA LEU A 90 4.24 -0.33 -17.13
C LEU A 90 5.50 -0.51 -17.98
N LYS A 91 6.66 -0.03 -17.50
CA LYS A 91 7.97 -0.22 -18.17
C LYS A 91 8.31 -1.71 -18.28
N TYR A 92 8.22 -2.43 -17.17
CA TYR A 92 8.48 -3.87 -17.15
C TYR A 92 7.57 -4.66 -18.12
N ARG A 93 6.28 -4.31 -18.19
CA ARG A 93 5.34 -4.93 -19.14
C ARG A 93 5.68 -4.59 -20.60
N ALA A 94 6.10 -3.37 -20.88
CA ALA A 94 6.52 -2.95 -22.22
C ALA A 94 7.74 -3.74 -22.69
N CYS A 95 8.81 -3.79 -21.89
CA CYS A 95 10.00 -4.57 -22.21
C CYS A 95 9.72 -6.07 -22.38
N ARG A 96 8.79 -6.64 -21.58
CA ARG A 96 8.38 -8.04 -21.75
C ARG A 96 7.67 -8.28 -23.09
N ALA A 97 6.91 -7.31 -23.58
CA ALA A 97 6.26 -7.38 -24.89
C ALA A 97 7.30 -7.26 -26.03
N ASP A 98 8.25 -6.34 -25.90
CA ASP A 98 9.27 -6.07 -26.93
C ASP A 98 10.31 -7.18 -27.07
N THR A 99 10.70 -7.81 -25.96
CA THR A 99 11.78 -8.80 -25.92
C THR A 99 11.31 -10.26 -26.00
N PHE A 100 10.01 -10.50 -26.16
CA PHE A 100 9.46 -11.86 -26.25
C PHE A 100 10.08 -12.62 -27.44
N PRO A 101 10.61 -13.85 -27.26
CA PRO A 101 10.47 -14.78 -26.12
C PRO A 101 11.52 -14.67 -24.99
N PHE A 102 12.53 -13.81 -25.11
CA PHE A 102 13.69 -13.72 -24.21
C PHE A 102 13.46 -12.78 -23.01
N VAL A 103 12.43 -13.09 -22.20
CA VAL A 103 11.97 -12.24 -21.08
C VAL A 103 13.03 -12.02 -19.99
N TYR A 104 14.02 -12.90 -19.86
CA TYR A 104 15.08 -12.77 -18.85
C TYR A 104 15.95 -11.52 -19.02
N LYS A 105 16.02 -10.95 -20.23
CA LYS A 105 16.76 -9.71 -20.48
C LYS A 105 16.17 -8.51 -19.72
N CYS A 106 14.92 -8.62 -19.28
CA CYS A 106 14.17 -7.57 -18.59
C CYS A 106 14.42 -7.50 -17.07
N HIS A 107 15.53 -8.04 -16.57
CA HIS A 107 15.78 -8.14 -15.13
C HIS A 107 15.94 -6.77 -14.45
N HIS A 108 16.56 -5.79 -15.13
CA HIS A 108 16.76 -4.46 -14.57
C HIS A 108 15.44 -3.77 -14.23
N GLU A 109 14.50 -3.78 -15.17
CA GLU A 109 13.19 -3.15 -14.98
C GLU A 109 12.34 -3.87 -13.94
N LYS A 110 12.47 -5.20 -13.88
CA LYS A 110 11.84 -6.00 -12.81
C LYS A 110 12.40 -5.61 -11.44
N HIS A 111 13.73 -5.47 -11.32
CA HIS A 111 14.38 -5.10 -10.06
C HIS A 111 13.97 -3.68 -9.62
N ASP A 112 13.88 -2.75 -10.56
CA ASP A 112 13.44 -1.38 -10.28
C ASP A 112 12.00 -1.34 -9.75
N TYR A 113 11.11 -2.15 -10.34
CA TYR A 113 9.74 -2.29 -9.86
C TYR A 113 9.68 -2.87 -8.44
N LEU A 114 10.37 -3.99 -8.19
CA LEU A 114 10.39 -4.64 -6.87
C LEU A 114 11.00 -3.76 -5.78
N THR A 115 12.04 -3.00 -6.12
CA THR A 115 12.68 -2.06 -5.18
C THR A 115 11.68 -0.99 -4.73
N CYS A 116 10.88 -0.50 -5.67
CA CYS A 116 9.87 0.52 -5.40
C CYS A 116 8.68 -0.04 -4.57
N GLU A 117 8.23 -1.28 -4.84
CA GLU A 117 7.27 -1.96 -3.95
C GLU A 117 7.82 -2.16 -2.53
N TYR A 118 9.11 -2.49 -2.42
CA TYR A 118 9.79 -2.64 -1.13
C TYR A 118 9.86 -1.31 -0.38
N GLU A 119 10.20 -0.21 -1.06
CA GLU A 119 10.19 1.14 -0.46
C GLU A 119 8.80 1.52 0.04
N ASP A 120 7.75 1.24 -0.74
CA ASP A 120 6.36 1.46 -0.34
C ASP A 120 5.94 0.60 0.86
N TYR A 121 6.42 -0.65 0.93
CA TYR A 121 6.27 -1.51 2.10
C TYR A 121 6.95 -0.93 3.34
N VAL A 122 8.20 -0.49 3.22
CA VAL A 122 8.95 0.14 4.33
C VAL A 122 8.24 1.39 4.84
N LEU A 123 7.61 2.18 3.96
CA LEU A 123 6.82 3.33 4.38
C LEU A 123 5.58 2.93 5.18
N ARG A 124 4.86 1.88 4.77
CA ARG A 124 3.72 1.33 5.53
C ARG A 124 4.16 0.82 6.91
N MET A 125 5.34 0.19 7.00
CA MET A 125 5.90 -0.25 8.28
C MET A 125 6.22 0.93 9.21
N LYS A 126 6.76 2.03 8.66
CA LYS A 126 7.01 3.26 9.44
C LYS A 126 5.71 3.88 9.97
N GLU A 127 4.64 3.84 9.19
CA GLU A 127 3.31 4.32 9.61
C GLU A 127 2.74 3.47 10.76
N PHE A 128 2.90 2.14 10.69
CA PHE A 128 2.50 1.23 11.76
C PHE A 128 3.28 1.47 13.06
N GLU A 129 4.61 1.56 13.00
CA GLU A 129 5.42 1.84 14.19
C GLU A 129 5.12 3.22 14.78
N ARG A 130 4.85 4.22 13.93
CA ARG A 130 4.47 5.56 14.37
C ARG A 130 3.19 5.49 15.21
N GLU A 131 2.15 4.83 14.73
CA GLU A 131 0.91 4.67 15.48
C GLU A 131 1.15 3.99 16.83
N ARG A 132 1.89 2.88 16.83
CA ARG A 132 2.21 2.14 18.05
C ARG A 132 2.89 3.04 19.10
N ARG A 133 3.92 3.80 18.70
CA ARG A 133 4.67 4.69 19.61
C ARG A 133 3.80 5.84 20.12
N LEU A 134 2.88 6.36 19.30
CA LEU A 134 1.95 7.40 19.72
C LEU A 134 0.94 6.89 20.75
N ARG A 135 0.41 5.67 20.59
CA ARG A 135 -0.46 5.04 21.61
C ARG A 135 0.29 4.76 22.91
N GLU A 136 1.55 4.32 22.82
CA GLU A 136 2.45 4.15 23.98
C GLU A 136 2.62 5.46 24.75
N ARG A 137 2.87 6.58 24.05
CA ARG A 137 3.00 7.91 24.67
C ARG A 137 1.70 8.40 25.29
N GLN A 138 0.57 8.23 24.59
CA GLN A 138 -0.74 8.60 25.11
C GLN A 138 -1.02 7.87 26.43
N LYS A 139 -0.78 6.55 26.47
CA LYS A 139 -0.92 5.74 27.69
C LYS A 139 0.01 6.19 28.82
N GLN A 140 1.21 6.68 28.52
CA GLN A 140 2.11 7.24 29.54
C GLN A 140 1.60 8.56 30.10
N ILE A 141 1.09 9.46 29.25
CA ILE A 141 0.51 10.74 29.66
C ILE A 141 -0.75 10.50 30.53
N GLU A 142 -1.62 9.58 30.12
CA GLU A 142 -2.81 9.18 30.89
C GLU A 142 -2.44 8.65 32.28
N LYS A 143 -1.34 7.90 32.41
CA LYS A 143 -0.84 7.41 33.70
C LYS A 143 -0.21 8.49 34.58
N GLN A 144 0.35 9.54 33.99
CA GLN A 144 0.97 10.64 34.74
C GLN A 144 -0.06 11.68 35.19
N GLY A 145 -1.16 11.81 34.44
CA GLY A 145 -2.27 12.71 34.77
C GLY A 145 -3.36 12.09 35.67
N ALA A 146 -3.22 10.82 36.04
CA ALA A 146 -4.09 10.10 36.97
C ALA A 146 -3.40 9.95 38.34
#